data_AF-A0A5N6MNA7-F1
#
_entry.id   AF-A0A5N6MNA7-F1
#
_cell.length_a   1.000
_cell.length_b   1.000
_cell.length_c   1.000
_cell.angle_alpha   90.00
_cell.angle_beta   90.00
_cell.angle_gamma   90.00
#
_symmetry.space_group_name_H-M   'P 1'
#
loop_
_entity.id
_entity.type
_entity.pdbx_description
1 polymer ?
#
loop_
_entity_poly.entity_id
_entity_poly.type
_entity_poly.pdbx_seq_one_letter_code
_entity_poly.pdbx_strand_id
1 'polypeptide(L)'
;MGSKVIENIMNRFHFNGSGSLLYWQRIQVGNKWCLTLEGQPFLPTADRKELKQYRNRCLKHSNYWVGQNTKVDQEWLAGLVAQEGIAYQRTSRDRNQFWGQLGVPVYIDKGKKLAGVIELAMYHPEEDYAADYLQLSNLLEGENLATKALIVKVTYKKDAIKFPLLSIGIEYLWENVTKLISGSARFSDQVCQP
;
A
#
# COMPACT_ATOMS: atom_id res chain seq x y z
N MET A 1 19.00 6.21 4.70
CA MET A 1 17.86 7.13 4.70
C MET A 1 17.58 7.53 6.14
N GLY A 2 17.53 8.83 6.43
CA GLY A 2 17.29 9.31 7.80
C GLY A 2 15.81 9.18 8.16
N SER A 3 15.53 8.78 9.40
CA SER A 3 14.17 8.67 9.97
C SER A 3 13.32 9.94 9.72
N LYS A 4 13.95 11.11 9.77
CA LYS A 4 13.32 12.42 9.55
C LYS A 4 12.66 12.62 8.18
N VAL A 5 13.21 12.02 7.12
CA VAL A 5 12.61 12.13 5.76
C VAL A 5 11.28 11.38 5.73
N ILE A 6 11.24 10.19 6.31
CA ILE A 6 10.00 9.40 6.38
C ILE A 6 8.99 10.05 7.31
N GLU A 7 9.43 10.56 8.45
CA GLU A 7 8.57 11.30 9.36
C GLU A 7 7.92 12.52 8.67
N ASN A 8 8.67 13.27 7.87
CA ASN A 8 8.13 14.36 7.06
C ASN A 8 7.08 13.89 6.04
N ILE A 9 7.33 12.76 5.35
CA ILE A 9 6.37 12.16 4.42
C ILE A 9 5.08 11.79 5.15
N MET A 10 5.20 11.10 6.29
CA MET A 10 4.05 10.67 7.08
C MET A 10 3.25 11.87 7.57
N ASN A 11 3.91 12.93 8.06
CA ASN A 11 3.25 14.15 8.55
C ASN A 11 2.49 14.92 7.46
N ARG A 12 2.83 14.71 6.19
CA ARG A 12 2.15 15.32 5.02
C ARG A 12 1.05 14.42 4.44
N PHE A 13 0.91 13.20 4.93
CA PHE A 13 -0.13 12.28 4.51
C PHE A 13 -1.47 12.71 5.12
N HIS A 14 -2.53 12.70 4.32
CA HIS A 14 -3.88 13.05 4.76
C HIS A 14 -4.72 11.78 4.83
N PHE A 15 -5.04 11.37 6.05
CA PHE A 15 -5.86 10.19 6.27
C PHE A 15 -7.31 10.42 5.84
N ASN A 16 -7.84 9.48 5.08
CA ASN A 16 -9.28 9.37 4.84
C ASN A 16 -9.90 8.42 5.88
N GLY A 17 -10.08 8.91 7.11
CA GLY A 17 -10.65 8.12 8.21
C GLY A 17 -9.70 7.93 9.39
N SER A 18 -9.94 6.89 10.20
CA SER A 18 -9.13 6.59 11.38
C SER A 18 -8.11 5.50 11.10
N GLY A 19 -6.83 5.82 11.23
CA GLY A 19 -5.75 4.88 10.94
C GLY A 19 -4.41 5.32 11.48
N SER A 20 -3.38 4.61 11.07
CA SER A 20 -1.99 4.92 11.43
C SER A 20 -1.03 4.55 10.32
N LEU A 21 -0.02 5.37 10.13
CA LEU A 21 1.15 5.02 9.35
C LEU A 21 2.23 4.45 10.26
N LEU A 22 2.87 3.38 9.81
CA LEU A 22 4.01 2.71 10.43
C LEU A 22 5.14 2.66 9.41
N TYR A 23 6.37 2.99 9.82
CA TYR A 23 7.54 2.77 8.98
C TYR A 23 8.35 1.57 9.45
N TRP A 24 8.49 0.59 8.57
CA TRP A 24 9.33 -0.58 8.76
C TRP A 24 10.65 -0.37 8.05
N GLN A 25 11.72 -0.11 8.80
CA GLN A 25 13.03 0.12 8.23
C GLN A 25 13.71 -1.20 7.88
N ARG A 26 14.27 -1.28 6.67
CA ARG A 26 15.20 -2.36 6.32
C ARG A 26 16.55 -2.12 6.98
N ILE A 27 16.99 -3.07 7.79
CA ILE A 27 18.32 -3.08 8.41
C ILE A 27 19.13 -4.28 7.92
N GLN A 28 20.43 -4.06 7.74
CA GLN A 28 21.37 -5.12 7.39
C GLN A 28 21.94 -5.70 8.67
N VAL A 29 21.91 -7.04 8.81
CA VAL A 29 22.48 -7.75 9.95
C VAL A 29 23.31 -8.91 9.40
N GLY A 30 24.63 -8.72 9.37
CA GLY A 30 25.54 -9.61 8.67
C GLY A 30 25.21 -9.69 7.17
N ASN A 31 25.08 -10.90 6.64
CA ASN A 31 24.76 -11.15 5.23
C ASN A 31 23.26 -11.18 4.94
N LYS A 32 22.41 -10.99 5.96
CA LYS A 32 20.96 -11.00 5.84
C LYS A 32 20.41 -9.61 6.16
N TRP A 33 19.14 -9.40 5.86
CA TRP A 33 18.42 -8.19 6.25
C TRP A 33 17.09 -8.56 6.89
N CYS A 34 16.58 -7.65 7.71
CA CYS A 34 15.27 -7.76 8.33
C CYS A 34 14.58 -6.39 8.33
N LEU A 35 13.29 -6.40 8.67
CA LEU A 35 12.55 -5.18 8.93
C LEU A 35 12.49 -4.93 10.45
N THR A 36 12.69 -3.68 10.83
CA THR A 36 12.48 -3.23 12.21
C THR A 36 11.50 -2.06 12.25
N LEU A 37 10.63 -2.09 13.24
CA LEU A 37 9.72 -1.00 13.58
C LEU A 37 10.21 -0.23 14.83
N GLU A 38 11.22 -0.78 15.52
CA GLU A 38 11.79 -0.20 16.73
C GLU A 38 12.55 1.10 16.41
N GLY A 39 12.26 2.15 17.19
CA GLY A 39 12.80 3.49 16.97
C GLY A 39 12.32 4.16 15.67
N GLN A 40 11.39 3.54 14.93
CA GLN A 40 10.90 4.08 13.66
C GLN A 40 9.64 4.94 13.82
N PRO A 41 9.43 5.92 12.92
CA PRO A 41 8.27 6.80 12.93
C PRO A 41 6.93 6.05 12.99
N PHE A 42 6.00 6.70 13.66
CA PHE A 42 4.62 6.25 13.85
C PHE A 42 3.70 7.45 13.85
N LEU A 43 2.68 7.45 13.00
CA LEU A 43 1.73 8.54 12.94
C LEU A 43 0.29 8.00 12.98
N PRO A 44 -0.37 8.02 14.14
CA PRO A 44 -1.80 7.72 14.25
C PRO A 44 -2.64 8.98 13.99
N THR A 45 -3.86 8.82 13.47
CA THR A 45 -4.82 9.92 13.27
C THR A 45 -5.37 10.50 14.58
N ALA A 46 -5.38 9.70 15.64
CA ALA A 46 -5.84 10.08 16.97
C ALA A 46 -5.20 9.16 18.02
N ASP A 47 -5.21 9.57 19.29
CA ASP A 47 -4.82 8.69 20.39
C ASP A 47 -5.89 7.62 20.66
N ARG A 48 -5.99 6.66 19.73
CA ARG A 48 -6.85 5.48 19.85
C ARG A 48 -6.05 4.31 20.40
N LYS A 49 -6.61 3.65 21.40
CA LYS A 49 -6.02 2.47 22.05
C LYS A 49 -5.78 1.33 21.06
N GLU A 50 -6.67 1.16 20.10
CA GLU A 50 -6.65 0.09 19.10
C GLU A 50 -5.48 0.27 18.12
N LEU A 51 -5.17 1.50 17.71
CA LEU A 51 -4.01 1.81 16.86
C LEU A 51 -2.69 1.57 17.60
N LYS A 52 -2.64 1.94 18.88
CA LYS A 52 -1.48 1.63 19.75
C LYS A 52 -1.32 0.13 19.95
N GLN A 53 -2.42 -0.60 20.16
CA GLN A 53 -2.42 -2.07 20.26
C GLN A 53 -2.00 -2.73 18.95
N TYR A 54 -2.44 -2.20 17.81
CA TYR A 54 -2.01 -2.63 16.48
C TYR A 54 -0.49 -2.50 16.35
N ARG A 55 0.07 -1.31 16.61
CA ARG A 55 1.53 -1.09 16.62
C ARG A 55 2.25 -2.04 17.58
N ASN A 56 1.73 -2.25 18.79
CA ASN A 56 2.35 -3.15 19.76
C ASN A 56 2.36 -4.61 19.29
N ARG A 57 1.33 -5.06 18.56
CA ARG A 57 1.37 -6.38 17.90
C ARG A 57 2.42 -6.40 16.80
N CYS A 58 2.48 -5.39 15.94
CA CYS A 58 3.50 -5.26 14.91
C CYS A 58 4.93 -5.27 15.49
N LEU A 59 5.17 -4.64 16.65
CA LEU A 59 6.46 -4.66 17.33
C LEU A 59 6.89 -6.07 17.75
N LYS A 60 5.95 -6.99 18.05
CA LYS A 60 6.28 -8.41 18.30
C LYS A 60 6.81 -9.11 17.05
N HIS A 61 6.49 -8.58 15.86
CA HIS A 61 7.01 -9.02 14.57
C HIS A 61 8.23 -8.20 14.11
N SER A 62 8.76 -7.29 14.95
CA SER A 62 10.00 -6.57 14.65
C SER A 62 11.19 -7.53 14.70
N ASN A 63 12.16 -7.32 13.81
CA ASN A 63 13.37 -8.14 13.67
C ASN A 63 13.17 -9.55 13.06
N TYR A 64 12.02 -9.80 12.43
CA TYR A 64 11.85 -11.00 11.61
C TYR A 64 12.64 -10.89 10.30
N TRP A 65 13.35 -11.95 9.97
CA TRP A 65 14.14 -12.03 8.75
C TRP A 65 13.25 -12.01 7.53
N VAL A 66 13.54 -11.10 6.60
CA VAL A 66 12.88 -11.05 5.30
C VAL A 66 13.95 -11.25 4.25
N GLY A 67 13.73 -12.24 3.41
CA GLY A 67 14.66 -12.69 2.40
C GLY A 67 13.92 -13.59 1.44
N GLN A 68 14.44 -13.74 0.23
CA GLN A 68 13.73 -14.39 -0.88
C GLN A 68 13.28 -15.84 -0.56
N ASN A 69 14.01 -16.53 0.32
CA ASN A 69 13.73 -17.92 0.72
C ASN A 69 13.13 -18.05 2.14
N THR A 70 12.71 -16.94 2.74
CA THR A 70 12.14 -16.93 4.09
C THR A 70 10.62 -16.99 3.96
N LYS A 71 9.98 -17.91 4.69
CA LYS A 71 8.53 -17.96 4.77
C LYS A 71 8.07 -16.79 5.64
N VAL A 72 7.68 -15.70 4.99
CA VAL A 72 7.04 -14.55 5.65
C VAL A 72 5.62 -14.97 6.04
N ASP A 73 5.22 -14.62 7.27
CA ASP A 73 3.85 -14.84 7.73
C ASP A 73 2.87 -14.09 6.83
N GLN A 74 1.83 -14.79 6.36
CA GLN A 74 0.81 -14.17 5.54
C GLN A 74 0.04 -13.08 6.29
N GLU A 75 0.02 -13.05 7.62
CA GLU A 75 -0.61 -11.95 8.35
C GLU A 75 0.28 -10.69 8.37
N TRP A 76 1.59 -10.85 8.16
CA TRP A 76 2.57 -9.76 8.23
C TRP A 76 2.74 -9.05 6.87
N LEU A 77 1.89 -8.07 6.62
CA LEU A 77 1.84 -7.36 5.34
C LEU A 77 3.16 -6.67 4.96
N ALA A 78 3.82 -5.98 5.90
CA ALA A 78 5.08 -5.29 5.60
C ALA A 78 6.19 -6.25 5.15
N GLY A 79 6.23 -7.45 5.72
CA GLY A 79 7.15 -8.50 5.29
C GLY A 79 6.87 -8.95 3.86
N LEU A 80 5.59 -9.15 3.50
CA LEU A 80 5.18 -9.57 2.15
C LEU A 80 5.56 -8.50 1.12
N VAL A 81 5.24 -7.23 1.41
CA VAL A 81 5.59 -6.10 0.55
C VAL A 81 7.11 -5.96 0.38
N ALA A 82 7.88 -6.19 1.44
CA ALA A 82 9.33 -6.13 1.36
C ALA A 82 9.94 -7.32 0.60
N GLN A 83 9.32 -8.51 0.66
CA GLN A 83 9.75 -9.71 -0.08
C GLN A 83 9.45 -9.58 -1.57
N GLU A 84 8.23 -9.19 -1.93
CA GLU A 84 7.79 -9.06 -3.32
C GLU A 84 8.29 -7.76 -3.97
N GLY A 85 8.54 -6.72 -3.16
CA GLY A 85 9.02 -5.43 -3.64
C GLY A 85 7.99 -4.61 -4.40
N ILE A 86 6.70 -4.91 -4.22
CA ILE A 86 5.57 -4.21 -4.80
C ILE A 86 4.55 -3.86 -3.71
N ALA A 87 3.84 -2.75 -3.89
CA ALA A 87 2.77 -2.34 -3.01
C ALA A 87 1.63 -3.36 -3.00
N TYR A 88 1.04 -3.54 -1.83
CA TYR A 88 -0.03 -4.51 -1.60
C TYR A 88 -1.05 -3.95 -0.62
N GLN A 89 -2.34 -4.22 -0.85
CA GLN A 89 -3.43 -3.81 0.03
C GLN A 89 -4.28 -4.98 0.54
N ARG A 90 -4.90 -4.78 1.71
CA ARG A 90 -6.00 -5.58 2.25
C ARG A 90 -7.17 -4.67 2.55
N THR A 91 -8.31 -5.03 2.02
CA THR A 91 -9.52 -4.22 1.90
C THR A 91 -10.68 -4.88 2.62
N SER A 92 -11.85 -4.24 2.60
CA SER A 92 -13.10 -4.81 3.13
C SER A 92 -13.57 -6.05 2.37
N ARG A 93 -13.00 -6.31 1.18
CA ARG A 93 -13.31 -7.47 0.34
C ARG A 93 -12.53 -8.71 0.76
N ASP A 94 -11.48 -8.56 1.54
CA ASP A 94 -10.69 -9.68 2.05
C ASP A 94 -11.43 -10.35 3.22
N ARG A 95 -11.75 -11.63 3.06
CA ARG A 95 -12.48 -12.40 4.09
C ARG A 95 -11.70 -12.41 5.40
N ASN A 96 -12.40 -12.17 6.51
CA ASN A 96 -11.85 -12.13 7.87
C ASN A 96 -10.84 -10.98 8.12
N GLN A 97 -10.79 -9.98 7.25
CA GLN A 97 -9.93 -8.83 7.45
C GLN A 97 -10.59 -7.81 8.38
N PHE A 98 -10.06 -7.67 9.59
CA PHE A 98 -10.54 -6.69 10.57
C PHE A 98 -9.96 -5.28 10.37
N TRP A 99 -8.78 -5.18 9.76
CA TRP A 99 -8.03 -3.94 9.56
C TRP A 99 -7.90 -3.62 8.08
N GLY A 100 -8.15 -2.40 7.68
CA GLY A 100 -7.72 -1.93 6.37
C GLY A 100 -6.20 -1.83 6.34
N GLN A 101 -5.54 -2.30 5.29
CA GLN A 101 -4.08 -2.21 5.21
C GLN A 101 -3.60 -1.85 3.82
N LEU A 102 -2.58 -1.01 3.72
CA LEU A 102 -1.81 -0.76 2.51
C LEU A 102 -0.33 -0.75 2.89
N GLY A 103 0.46 -1.63 2.29
CA GLY A 103 1.92 -1.61 2.40
C GLY A 103 2.54 -1.05 1.13
N VAL A 104 3.44 -0.08 1.28
CA VAL A 104 4.10 0.65 0.20
C VAL A 104 5.62 0.49 0.35
N PRO A 105 6.30 -0.20 -0.57
CA PRO A 105 7.74 -0.36 -0.48
C PRO A 105 8.42 0.97 -0.81
N VAL A 106 9.43 1.33 -0.02
CA VAL A 106 10.21 2.55 -0.18
C VAL A 106 11.58 2.19 -0.72
N TYR A 107 11.93 2.76 -1.87
CA TYR A 107 13.21 2.56 -2.52
C TYR A 107 14.04 3.85 -2.55
N ILE A 108 15.34 3.68 -2.33
CA ILE A 108 16.38 4.68 -2.53
C ILE A 108 17.22 4.33 -3.77
N ASP A 109 18.24 5.15 -4.05
CA ASP A 109 19.19 4.94 -5.13
C ASP A 109 18.51 4.80 -6.50
N LYS A 110 17.54 5.70 -6.77
CA LYS A 110 16.71 5.71 -7.99
C LYS A 110 15.92 4.40 -8.19
N GLY A 111 15.34 3.87 -7.12
CA GLY A 111 14.49 2.67 -7.20
C GLY A 111 15.23 1.34 -7.11
N LYS A 112 16.55 1.36 -6.87
CA LYS A 112 17.41 0.16 -6.91
C LYS A 112 17.48 -0.58 -5.59
N LYS A 113 17.39 0.12 -4.46
CA LYS A 113 17.61 -0.47 -3.14
C LYS A 113 16.41 -0.23 -2.24
N LEU A 114 15.85 -1.30 -1.69
CA LEU A 114 14.79 -1.23 -0.70
C LEU A 114 15.34 -0.58 0.59
N ALA A 115 14.68 0.47 1.05
CA ALA A 115 14.97 1.17 2.30
C ALA A 115 14.03 0.73 3.44
N GLY A 116 12.81 0.33 3.11
CA GLY A 116 11.80 -0.09 4.07
C GLY A 116 10.42 -0.19 3.46
N VAL A 117 9.39 -0.26 4.30
CA VAL A 117 7.98 -0.29 3.92
C VAL A 117 7.21 0.71 4.77
N ILE A 118 6.41 1.57 4.14
CA ILE A 118 5.39 2.34 4.84
C ILE A 118 4.11 1.50 4.85
N GLU A 119 3.58 1.22 6.03
CA GLU A 119 2.32 0.52 6.20
C GLU A 119 1.26 1.49 6.73
N LEU A 120 0.19 1.67 5.97
CA LEU A 120 -1.05 2.28 6.42
C LEU A 120 -1.95 1.20 7.00
N ALA A 121 -2.37 1.36 8.24
CA ALA A 121 -3.33 0.50 8.92
C ALA A 121 -4.56 1.31 9.34
N MET A 122 -5.71 1.01 8.76
CA MET A 122 -6.99 1.67 8.99
C MET A 122 -7.85 0.83 9.91
N TYR A 123 -8.45 1.47 10.92
CA TYR A 123 -9.32 0.81 11.89
C TYR A 123 -10.56 0.20 11.24
N HIS A 124 -11.04 0.82 10.16
CA HIS A 124 -12.07 0.26 9.30
C HIS A 124 -11.48 0.01 7.90
N PRO A 125 -11.64 -1.20 7.36
CA PRO A 125 -11.19 -1.49 6.01
C PRO A 125 -12.08 -0.79 4.98
N GLU A 126 -11.44 -0.09 4.05
CA GLU A 126 -12.07 0.55 2.89
C GLU A 126 -12.14 -0.44 1.73
N GLU A 127 -12.93 -0.13 0.71
CA GLU A 127 -13.01 -0.95 -0.51
C GLU A 127 -11.71 -0.96 -1.33
N ASP A 128 -10.95 0.15 -1.28
CA ASP A 128 -9.74 0.36 -2.07
C ASP A 128 -8.85 1.44 -1.44
N TYR A 129 -7.53 1.33 -1.60
CA TYR A 129 -6.51 2.26 -1.13
C TYR A 129 -5.68 2.85 -2.28
N ALA A 130 -6.18 2.83 -3.53
CA ALA A 130 -5.48 3.42 -4.68
C ALA A 130 -5.18 4.92 -4.50
N ALA A 131 -6.10 5.68 -3.89
CA ALA A 131 -5.91 7.10 -3.60
C ALA A 131 -4.79 7.31 -2.56
N ASP A 132 -4.79 6.52 -1.48
CA ASP A 132 -3.75 6.56 -0.44
C ASP A 132 -2.39 6.17 -1.00
N TYR A 133 -2.32 5.15 -1.86
CA TYR A 133 -1.11 4.77 -2.56
C TYR A 133 -0.59 5.91 -3.46
N LEU A 134 -1.46 6.55 -4.24
CA LEU A 134 -1.06 7.66 -5.10
C LEU A 134 -0.52 8.84 -4.28
N GLN A 135 -1.17 9.16 -3.15
CA GLN A 135 -0.68 10.20 -2.25
C GLN A 135 0.72 9.84 -1.71
N LEU A 136 0.91 8.62 -1.19
CA LEU A 136 2.22 8.18 -0.69
C LEU A 136 3.27 8.16 -1.80
N SER A 137 2.93 7.72 -3.01
CA SER A 137 3.82 7.73 -4.17
C SER A 137 4.30 9.15 -4.49
N ASN A 138 3.38 10.12 -4.54
CA ASN A 138 3.72 11.52 -4.82
C ASN A 138 4.57 12.15 -3.70
N LEU A 139 4.28 11.83 -2.44
CA LEU A 139 5.06 12.31 -1.29
C LEU A 139 6.47 11.72 -1.30
N LEU A 140 6.62 10.43 -1.63
CA LEU A 140 7.92 9.77 -1.77
C LEU A 140 8.73 10.40 -2.91
N GLU A 141 8.11 10.61 -4.07
CA GLU A 141 8.77 11.25 -5.22
C GLU A 141 9.28 12.65 -4.90
N GLY A 142 8.48 13.44 -4.16
CA GLY A 142 8.89 14.77 -3.69
C GLY A 142 10.14 14.77 -2.78
N GLU A 143 10.48 13.64 -2.17
CA GLU A 143 11.69 13.43 -1.36
C GLU A 143 12.79 12.65 -2.12
N ASN A 144 12.68 12.51 -3.44
CA ASN A 144 13.55 11.71 -4.31
C ASN A 144 13.59 10.20 -3.94
N LEU A 145 12.51 9.70 -3.35
CA LEU A 145 12.29 8.28 -3.09
C LEU A 145 11.39 7.68 -4.16
N ALA A 146 11.43 6.36 -4.31
CA ALA A 146 10.58 5.66 -5.26
C ALA A 146 9.73 4.59 -4.56
N THR A 147 8.62 4.24 -5.18
CA THR A 147 7.83 3.06 -4.83
C THR A 147 7.52 2.26 -6.08
N LYS A 148 6.93 1.06 -5.91
CA LYS A 148 6.55 0.16 -7.01
C LYS A 148 5.18 -0.42 -6.71
N ALA A 149 4.35 -0.51 -7.72
CA ALA A 149 3.12 -1.30 -7.74
C ALA A 149 3.06 -2.03 -9.07
N LEU A 150 2.30 -3.12 -9.15
CA LEU A 150 1.95 -3.69 -10.45
C LEU A 150 1.10 -2.66 -11.19
N ILE A 151 1.35 -2.44 -12.49
CA ILE A 151 0.54 -1.53 -13.29
C ILE A 151 -0.27 -2.36 -14.27
N VAL A 152 -1.59 -2.26 -14.18
CA VAL A 152 -2.48 -2.82 -15.20
C VAL A 152 -2.74 -1.75 -16.24
N LYS A 153 -2.60 -2.14 -17.51
CA LYS A 153 -2.99 -1.34 -18.66
C LYS A 153 -4.24 -1.98 -19.28
N VAL A 154 -5.38 -1.31 -19.18
CA VAL A 154 -6.59 -1.71 -19.90
C VAL A 154 -6.65 -0.94 -21.21
N THR A 155 -6.89 -1.63 -22.33
CA THR A 155 -7.02 -1.01 -23.65
C THR A 155 -8.43 -1.25 -24.19
N TYR A 156 -9.12 -0.19 -24.62
CA TYR A 156 -10.45 -0.29 -25.24
C TYR A 156 -10.58 0.67 -26.41
N LYS A 157 -10.96 0.16 -27.59
CA LYS A 157 -11.22 0.93 -28.82
C LYS A 157 -10.23 2.07 -29.12
N LYS A 158 -8.93 1.83 -28.88
CA LYS A 158 -7.74 2.71 -29.05
C LYS A 158 -7.29 3.52 -27.83
N ASP A 159 -8.09 3.62 -26.78
CA ASP A 159 -7.69 4.27 -25.54
C ASP A 159 -6.99 3.28 -24.59
N ALA A 160 -5.99 3.77 -23.88
CA ALA A 160 -5.28 3.00 -22.87
C ALA A 160 -5.30 3.72 -21.52
N ILE A 161 -5.84 3.05 -20.51
CA ILE A 161 -5.88 3.54 -19.13
C ILE A 161 -4.94 2.67 -18.31
N LYS A 162 -4.09 3.30 -17.49
CA LYS A 162 -3.17 2.61 -16.58
C LYS A 162 -3.53 2.92 -15.14
N PHE A 163 -3.54 1.91 -14.28
CA PHE A 163 -3.75 2.08 -12.84
C PHE A 163 -2.92 1.07 -12.04
N PRO A 164 -2.53 1.40 -10.80
CA PRO A 164 -1.84 0.46 -9.94
C PRO A 164 -2.79 -0.67 -9.54
N LEU A 165 -2.34 -1.90 -9.71
CA LEU A 165 -2.96 -3.10 -9.20
C LEU A 165 -2.30 -3.43 -7.86
N LEU A 166 -2.99 -3.05 -6.80
CA LEU A 166 -2.54 -3.21 -5.42
C LEU A 166 -2.98 -4.56 -4.82
N SER A 167 -3.73 -5.38 -5.57
CA SER A 167 -4.19 -6.70 -5.17
C SER A 167 -3.92 -7.77 -6.24
N ILE A 168 -3.60 -9.00 -5.80
CA ILE A 168 -3.66 -10.19 -6.67
C ILE A 168 -5.10 -10.68 -6.66
N GLY A 169 -6.00 -9.91 -7.28
CA GLY A 169 -7.42 -10.26 -7.37
C GLY A 169 -7.91 -10.03 -8.79
N ILE A 170 -7.96 -11.09 -9.59
CA ILE A 170 -8.59 -11.10 -10.92
C ILE A 170 -10.04 -10.54 -10.86
N GLU A 171 -10.71 -10.64 -9.71
CA GLU A 171 -12.03 -10.07 -9.47
C GLU A 171 -12.05 -8.52 -9.48
N TYR A 172 -11.00 -7.84 -8.98
CA TYR A 172 -10.88 -6.38 -9.03
C TYR A 172 -10.69 -5.86 -10.47
N LEU A 173 -10.07 -6.66 -11.35
CA LEU A 173 -9.95 -6.33 -12.77
C LEU A 173 -11.32 -6.31 -13.45
N TRP A 174 -12.19 -7.29 -13.16
CA TRP A 174 -13.50 -7.40 -13.81
C TRP A 174 -14.45 -6.26 -13.43
N GLU A 175 -14.52 -5.88 -12.16
CA GLU A 175 -15.41 -4.80 -11.71
C GLU A 175 -14.99 -3.42 -12.23
N ASN A 176 -13.70 -3.10 -12.24
CA ASN A 176 -13.21 -1.80 -12.70
C ASN A 176 -13.29 -1.65 -14.21
N VAL A 177 -12.99 -2.71 -14.97
CA VAL A 177 -13.20 -2.73 -16.43
C VAL A 177 -14.69 -2.53 -16.75
N THR A 178 -15.58 -3.16 -15.99
CA THR A 178 -17.04 -3.07 -16.22
C THR A 178 -17.58 -1.67 -15.91
N LYS A 179 -17.18 -1.03 -14.81
CA LYS A 179 -17.57 0.35 -14.47
C LYS A 179 -17.09 1.39 -15.50
N LEU A 180 -15.90 1.21 -16.06
CA LEU A 180 -15.34 2.10 -17.09
C LEU A 180 -16.05 1.96 -18.44
N ILE A 181 -16.36 0.73 -18.86
CA ILE A 181 -17.09 0.48 -20.11
C ILE A 181 -18.53 1.00 -19.99
N SER A 182 -19.20 0.75 -18.86
CA SER A 182 -20.58 1.22 -18.62
C SER A 182 -20.68 2.74 -18.43
N GLY A 183 -19.69 3.40 -17.83
CA GLY A 183 -19.63 4.86 -17.74
C GLY A 183 -19.37 5.58 -19.08
N SER A 184 -18.76 4.90 -20.05
CA SER A 184 -18.55 5.41 -21.42
C SER A 184 -19.80 5.32 -22.31
N ALA A 185 -20.79 4.53 -21.89
CA ALA A 185 -22.08 4.39 -22.55
C ALA A 185 -23.10 5.36 -21.94
N ARG A 186 -22.95 6.67 -22.18
CA ARG A 186 -24.13 7.54 -22.15
C ARG A 186 -24.99 7.15 -23.34
N PHE A 187 -26.05 6.41 -23.08
CA PHE A 187 -27.10 6.11 -24.04
C PHE A 187 -27.58 7.40 -24.69
N SER A 188 -27.35 7.54 -26.00
CA SER A 188 -28.19 8.38 -26.84
C SER A 188 -29.44 7.56 -27.14
N ASP A 189 -30.46 7.70 -26.31
CA ASP A 189 -31.81 7.25 -26.67
C ASP A 189 -32.31 8.16 -27.80
N GLN A 190 -32.01 7.78 -29.04
CA GLN A 190 -32.88 8.11 -30.16
C GLN A 190 -33.87 6.96 -30.30
N VAL A 191 -35.04 7.18 -29.72
CA VAL A 191 -36.25 6.40 -29.98
C VAL A 191 -36.61 6.57 -31.45
N CYS A 192 -36.32 5.57 -32.28
CA CYS A 192 -37.06 5.37 -33.52
C CYS A 192 -38.30 4.55 -33.17
N GLN A 193 -39.44 5.22 -33.07
CA GLN A 193 -40.76 4.62 -33.09
C GLN A 193 -41.14 4.22 -34.54
N PRO A 194 -42.09 3.27 -34.70
CA PRO A 194 -42.13 2.29 -35.79
C PRO A 194 -42.37 2.84 -37.20
#